data_AF-A0A7R9A7Q0-F1
#
_entry.id   AF-A0A7R9A7Q0-F1
#
_cell.length_a   1.000
_cell.length_b   1.000
_cell.length_c   1.000
_cell.angle_alpha   90.00
_cell.angle_beta   90.00
_cell.angle_gamma   90.00
#
_symmetry.space_group_name_H-M   'P 1'
#
loop_
_entity.id
_entity.type
_entity.pdbx_description
1 polymer ?
#
loop_
_entity_poly.entity_id
_entity_poly.type
_entity_poly.pdbx_seq_one_letter_code
_entity_poly.pdbx_strand_id
1 'polypeptide(L)'
;DHRHCGLPDRLLIPKGNEHGLDFELWVAVTDHDRDAVEGVDIRDDDHGGSMSYCGILGQKYPDARPMGFPFDRKIVCEDTFLSFSNIHRVDVKIHHLDKHDHDDHDHGDHDHDHGH
;
A
#
# COMPACT_ATOMS: atom_id res chain seq x y z
N ASP A 1 -7.14 22.47 -9.82
CA ASP A 1 -5.82 21.94 -10.20
C ASP A 1 -5.82 20.47 -9.80
N HIS A 2 -5.85 19.53 -10.76
CA HIS A 2 -6.01 18.11 -10.47
C HIS A 2 -4.63 17.45 -10.42
N ARG A 3 -4.24 16.99 -9.24
CA ARG A 3 -2.97 16.28 -9.04
C ARG A 3 -3.09 14.86 -9.60
N HIS A 4 -2.34 14.56 -10.65
CA HIS A 4 -2.26 13.22 -11.28
C HIS A 4 -1.04 12.41 -10.81
N CYS A 5 -0.30 12.89 -9.81
CA CYS A 5 0.86 12.21 -9.27
C CYS A 5 0.43 11.29 -8.12
N GLY A 6 0.81 10.02 -8.18
CA GLY A 6 0.55 9.04 -7.14
C GLY A 6 0.48 7.63 -7.70
N LEU A 7 0.73 6.64 -6.83
CA LEU A 7 0.46 5.25 -7.16
C LEU A 7 -1.07 5.03 -7.08
N PRO A 8 -1.72 4.45 -8.11
CA PRO A 8 -3.13 4.09 -8.01
C PRO A 8 -3.37 3.10 -6.86
N ASP A 9 -4.39 3.33 -6.03
CA ASP A 9 -4.71 2.49 -4.85
C ASP A 9 -4.86 1.00 -5.20
N ARG A 10 -5.45 0.70 -6.37
CA ARG A 10 -5.62 -0.67 -6.87
C ARG A 10 -4.31 -1.38 -7.25
N LEU A 11 -3.16 -0.70 -7.16
CA LEU A 11 -1.83 -1.22 -7.45
C LEU A 11 -0.91 -1.21 -6.22
N LEU A 12 -1.44 -0.95 -5.01
CA LEU A 12 -0.64 -0.89 -3.78
C LEU A 12 -0.02 -2.24 -3.40
N ILE A 13 -0.76 -3.32 -3.63
CA ILE A 13 -0.35 -4.69 -3.30
C ILE A 13 0.10 -5.39 -4.59
N PRO A 14 1.28 -6.05 -4.59
CA PRO A 14 1.70 -6.89 -5.72
C PRO A 14 0.63 -7.92 -6.09
N LYS A 15 0.51 -8.26 -7.38
CA LYS A 15 -0.54 -9.17 -7.88
C LYS A 15 -0.62 -10.50 -7.09
N GLY A 16 0.53 -11.04 -6.66
CA GLY A 16 0.62 -12.37 -6.07
C GLY A 16 0.36 -13.47 -7.11
N ASN A 17 0.00 -14.65 -6.63
CA ASN A 17 -0.45 -15.78 -7.43
C ASN A 17 -1.50 -16.59 -6.65
N GLU A 18 -2.18 -17.54 -7.31
CA GLU A 18 -3.23 -18.35 -6.68
C GLU A 18 -2.72 -19.20 -5.50
N HIS A 19 -1.48 -19.69 -5.59
CA HIS A 19 -0.82 -20.47 -4.54
C HIS A 19 -0.40 -19.63 -3.32
N GLY A 20 -0.49 -18.31 -3.44
CA GLY A 20 0.01 -17.36 -2.45
C GLY A 20 1.50 -17.10 -2.61
N LEU A 21 1.86 -15.83 -2.66
CA LEU A 21 3.24 -15.36 -2.67
C LEU A 21 3.62 -14.85 -1.28
N ASP A 22 4.71 -15.38 -0.73
CA ASP A 22 5.23 -14.99 0.58
C ASP A 22 5.97 -13.66 0.52
N PHE A 23 5.70 -12.80 1.49
CA PHE A 23 6.34 -11.51 1.71
C PHE A 23 6.61 -11.30 3.19
N GLU A 24 7.52 -10.38 3.49
CA GLU A 24 7.74 -9.89 4.84
C GLU A 24 7.17 -8.48 4.95
N LEU A 25 6.23 -8.28 5.86
CA LEU A 25 5.75 -6.95 6.23
C LEU A 25 6.66 -6.39 7.32
N TRP A 26 7.36 -5.32 6.98
CA TRP A 26 8.22 -4.58 7.88
C TRP A 26 7.55 -3.29 8.36
N VAL A 27 7.62 -3.02 9.66
CA VAL A 27 7.12 -1.80 10.28
C VAL A 27 8.22 -1.20 11.14
N ALA A 28 8.51 0.09 10.95
CA ALA A 28 9.45 0.85 11.76
C ALA A 28 8.76 2.09 12.31
N VAL A 29 8.84 2.31 13.62
CA VAL A 29 8.34 3.51 14.29
C VAL A 29 9.51 4.42 14.60
N THR A 30 9.48 5.64 14.08
CA THR A 30 10.61 6.59 14.17
C THR A 30 10.25 7.79 15.05
N ASP A 31 11.30 8.54 15.43
CA ASP A 31 11.21 9.66 16.36
C ASP A 31 10.72 10.92 15.63
N HIS A 32 9.48 11.34 15.92
CA HIS A 32 8.84 12.48 15.28
C HIS A 32 9.69 13.76 15.30
N ASP A 33 10.36 14.05 16.43
CA ASP A 33 11.14 15.27 16.58
C ASP A 33 12.34 15.33 15.63
N ARG A 34 12.75 14.18 15.06
CA ARG A 34 13.83 14.06 14.07
C ARG A 34 13.34 13.95 12.64
N ASP A 35 12.07 13.63 12.46
CA ASP A 35 11.47 13.35 11.16
C ASP A 35 10.66 14.57 10.66
N ALA A 36 10.09 15.36 11.58
CA ALA A 36 9.32 16.54 11.25
C ALA A 36 10.18 17.63 10.58
N VAL A 37 9.62 18.26 9.55
CA VAL A 37 10.23 19.39 8.84
C VAL A 37 9.55 20.69 9.25
N GLU A 38 10.32 21.63 9.81
CA GLU A 38 9.80 22.93 10.23
C GLU A 38 9.11 23.67 9.08
N GLY A 39 7.89 24.17 9.35
CA GLY A 39 7.10 24.94 8.41
C GLY A 39 6.35 24.11 7.35
N VAL A 40 6.30 22.78 7.49
CA VAL A 40 5.45 21.91 6.66
C VAL A 40 4.14 21.64 7.39
N ASP A 41 3.01 21.93 6.74
CA ASP A 41 1.68 21.57 7.24
C ASP A 41 1.15 20.36 6.48
N ILE A 42 1.26 19.18 7.10
CA ILE A 42 0.79 17.90 6.55
C ILE A 42 -0.74 17.89 6.39
N ARG A 43 -1.47 18.74 7.11
CA ARG A 43 -2.94 18.81 7.07
C ARG A 43 -3.45 19.60 5.87
N ASP A 44 -2.58 20.35 5.21
CA ASP A 44 -2.88 21.13 4.00
C ASP A 44 -2.82 20.28 2.72
N ASP A 45 -2.61 18.95 2.85
CA ASP A 45 -2.78 18.00 1.75
C ASP A 45 -4.25 17.73 1.46
N ASP A 46 -4.99 18.76 1.04
CA ASP A 46 -6.44 18.73 0.77
C ASP A 46 -6.86 17.70 -0.32
N HIS A 47 -5.91 17.07 -1.03
CA HIS A 47 -6.17 16.16 -2.16
C HIS A 47 -5.25 14.93 -2.24
N GLY A 48 -4.81 14.39 -1.12
CA GLY A 48 -4.69 12.94 -1.02
C GLY A 48 -3.28 12.35 -1.10
N GLY A 49 -2.88 11.75 0.01
CA GLY A 49 -2.53 10.32 0.14
C GLY A 49 -1.28 9.83 -0.58
N SER A 50 -0.65 10.69 -1.38
CA SER A 50 0.43 10.37 -2.33
C SER A 50 1.73 11.10 -1.98
N MET A 51 1.80 11.71 -0.80
CA MET A 51 2.99 12.41 -0.28
C MET A 51 4.25 11.54 -0.34
N SER A 52 4.12 10.23 -0.11
CA SER A 52 5.22 9.27 -0.19
C SER A 52 5.92 9.27 -1.55
N TYR A 53 5.19 9.50 -2.65
CA TYR A 53 5.74 9.55 -4.01
C TYR A 53 5.91 10.97 -4.56
N CYS A 54 5.06 11.90 -4.15
CA CYS A 54 4.87 13.17 -4.84
C CYS A 54 5.16 14.39 -3.95
N GLY A 55 5.36 14.19 -2.64
CA GLY A 55 5.46 15.27 -1.67
C GLY A 55 4.18 16.10 -1.56
N ILE A 56 4.32 17.31 -1.01
CA ILE A 56 3.24 18.29 -0.88
C ILE A 56 3.53 19.46 -1.84
N LEU A 57 2.54 19.86 -2.63
CA LEU A 57 2.71 20.90 -3.64
C LEU A 57 3.06 22.23 -2.99
N GLY A 58 4.15 22.86 -3.44
CA GLY A 58 4.59 24.16 -2.94
C GLY A 58 5.23 24.15 -1.54
N GLN A 59 5.37 22.97 -0.92
CA GLN A 59 6.02 22.80 0.37
C GLN A 59 7.26 21.90 0.25
N LYS A 60 8.05 21.84 1.32
CA LYS A 60 9.13 20.85 1.43
C LYS A 60 8.53 19.45 1.60
N TYR A 61 9.33 18.43 1.28
CA TYR A 61 8.96 17.06 1.59
C TYR A 61 8.71 16.91 3.11
N PRO A 62 7.63 16.24 3.55
CA PRO A 62 7.18 16.27 4.94
C PRO A 62 7.99 15.39 5.91
N ASP A 63 9.02 14.70 5.43
CA ASP A 63 9.93 13.86 6.23
C ASP A 63 11.39 14.31 6.00
N ALA A 64 12.11 14.58 7.08
CA ALA A 64 13.52 14.98 7.05
C ALA A 64 14.49 13.81 6.77
N ARG A 65 14.01 12.57 6.86
CA ARG A 65 14.82 11.37 6.60
C ARG A 65 15.09 11.19 5.10
N PRO A 66 16.17 10.44 4.75
CA PRO A 66 16.35 9.98 3.39
C PRO A 66 15.15 9.16 2.91
N MET A 67 14.73 9.38 1.66
CA MET A 67 13.68 8.60 1.02
C MET A 67 14.00 7.10 1.08
N GLY A 68 13.10 6.31 1.65
CA GLY A 68 13.28 4.86 1.83
C GLY A 68 13.87 4.45 3.18
N PHE A 69 14.13 5.40 4.10
CA PHE A 69 14.54 5.09 5.46
C PHE A 69 13.57 4.12 6.14
N PRO A 70 14.03 3.13 6.93
CA PRO A 70 15.44 2.80 7.26
C PRO A 70 16.15 1.87 6.25
N PHE A 71 15.53 1.56 5.12
CA PHE A 71 16.02 0.60 4.12
C PHE A 71 16.77 1.27 2.95
N ASP A 72 16.99 2.58 3.01
CA ASP A 72 17.77 3.36 2.03
C ASP A 72 19.24 2.92 1.99
N ARG A 73 19.71 2.24 3.03
CA ARG A 73 21.09 1.77 3.19
C ARG A 73 21.15 0.26 3.40
N LYS A 74 22.30 -0.31 3.05
CA LYS A 74 22.56 -1.74 3.24
C LYS A 74 22.52 -2.12 4.72
N ILE A 75 21.62 -3.03 5.07
CA ILE A 75 21.60 -3.70 6.38
C ILE A 75 22.66 -4.80 6.37
N VAL A 76 23.63 -4.71 7.28
CA VAL A 76 24.76 -5.67 7.37
C VAL A 76 24.37 -6.90 8.20
N CYS A 77 23.53 -6.71 9.22
CA CYS A 77 23.08 -7.78 10.12
C CYS A 77 21.59 -7.57 10.44
N GLU A 78 20.77 -8.50 9.96
CA GLU A 78 19.32 -8.46 10.16
C GLU A 78 18.93 -8.68 11.61
N ASP A 79 19.61 -9.59 12.32
CA ASP A 79 19.34 -9.84 13.75
C ASP A 79 19.54 -8.58 14.61
N THR A 80 20.57 -7.80 14.28
CA THR A 80 20.79 -6.50 14.95
C THR A 80 19.67 -5.53 14.60
N PHE A 81 19.20 -5.54 13.36
CA PHE A 81 18.12 -4.67 12.91
C PHE A 81 16.77 -5.02 13.57
N LEU A 82 16.48 -6.30 13.76
CA LEU A 82 15.30 -6.79 14.48
C LEU A 82 15.43 -6.70 16.01
N SER A 83 16.63 -6.46 16.54
CA SER A 83 16.83 -6.25 17.98
C SER A 83 16.28 -4.91 18.48
N PHE A 84 16.03 -3.95 17.59
CA PHE A 84 15.42 -2.67 17.93
C PHE A 84 13.93 -2.83 18.24
N SER A 85 13.50 -2.37 19.42
CA SER A 85 12.11 -2.55 19.89
C SER A 85 11.06 -1.80 19.06
N ASN A 86 11.49 -0.82 18.27
CA ASN A 86 10.64 -0.01 17.38
C ASN A 86 10.62 -0.52 15.94
N ILE A 87 11.23 -1.68 15.65
CA ILE A 87 11.17 -2.35 14.35
C ILE A 87 10.55 -3.73 14.53
N HIS A 88 9.61 -4.08 13.65
CA HIS A 88 8.96 -5.37 13.67
C HIS A 88 8.78 -5.93 12.26
N ARG A 89 8.83 -7.26 12.16
CA ARG A 89 8.66 -8.01 10.92
C ARG A 89 7.62 -9.10 11.13
N VAL A 90 6.71 -9.26 10.16
CA VAL A 90 5.71 -10.32 10.14
C VAL A 90 5.67 -10.95 8.75
N ASP A 91 5.66 -12.27 8.69
CA ASP A 91 5.51 -13.00 7.43
C ASP A 91 4.03 -12.95 6.99
N VAL A 92 3.79 -12.52 5.75
CA VAL A 92 2.46 -12.36 5.17
C VAL A 92 2.39 -13.06 3.81
N LYS A 93 1.21 -13.54 3.44
CA LYS A 93 0.98 -14.22 2.16
C LYS A 93 -0.06 -13.48 1.34
N ILE A 94 0.29 -13.15 0.10
CA ILE A 94 -0.59 -12.44 -0.84
C ILE A 94 -1.11 -13.43 -1.89
N HIS A 95 -2.43 -13.56 -1.96
CA HIS A 95 -3.11 -14.43 -2.93
C HIS A 95 -3.73 -13.61 -4.06
N HIS A 96 -3.53 -14.07 -5.30
CA HIS A 96 -4.32 -13.60 -6.42
C HIS A 96 -5.61 -14.41 -6.52
N LEU A 97 -6.75 -13.73 -6.60
CA LEU A 97 -8.05 -14.36 -6.83
C LEU A 97 -8.48 -14.04 -8.27
N ASP A 98 -8.35 -15.01 -9.18
CA ASP A 98 -8.84 -14.89 -10.54
C ASP A 98 -10.37 -14.99 -10.54
N LYS A 99 -11.05 -13.86 -10.34
CA LYS A 99 -12.48 -13.72 -10.66
C LYS A 99 -12.61 -13.41 -12.14
N HIS A 100 -12.56 -14.45 -12.97
CA HIS A 100 -13.35 -14.41 -14.19
C HIS A 100 -14.80 -14.57 -13.77
N ASP A 101 -15.51 -13.45 -13.57
CA ASP A 101 -16.96 -13.46 -13.45
C ASP A 101 -17.52 -13.91 -14.81
N HIS A 102 -17.59 -15.23 -15.01
CA HIS A 102 -18.61 -15.81 -15.86
C HIS A 102 -19.93 -15.57 -15.12
N ASP A 103 -20.55 -14.43 -15.42
CA ASP A 103 -22.00 -14.30 -15.33
C ASP A 103 -22.59 -15.33 -16.30
N ASP A 104 -22.60 -16.60 -15.89
CA ASP A 104 -23.54 -17.58 -16.41
C ASP A 104 -24.92 -17.08 -15.95
N HIS A 105 -25.50 -16.20 -16.74
CA HIS A 105 -26.94 -16.05 -16.81
C HIS A 105 -27.51 -17.40 -17.27
N ASP A 106 -27.66 -18.30 -16.31
CA ASP A 106 -28.62 -19.38 -16.37
C ASP A 106 -30.00 -18.73 -16.45
N HIS A 107 -30.43 -18.41 -17.68
CA HIS A 107 -31.83 -18.23 -17.98
C HIS A 107 -32.48 -19.59 -17.76
N GLY A 108 -32.83 -19.86 -16.50
CA GLY A 108 -33.77 -20.91 -16.14
C GLY A 108 -35.08 -20.62 -16.87
N ASP A 109 -35.33 -21.37 -17.94
CA ASP A 109 -36.65 -21.48 -18.56
C ASP A 109 -37.61 -21.98 -17.48
N HIS A 110 -38.40 -21.06 -16.93
CA HIS A 110 -39.56 -21.39 -16.12
C HIS A 110 -40.80 -21.39 -17.01
N ASP A 111 -41.36 -22.59 -17.13
CA ASP A 111 -42.58 -23.00 -17.83
C ASP A 111 -43.72 -21.97 -17.91
N HIS A 112 -44.38 -21.92 -19.08
CA HIS A 112 -45.83 -21.72 -19.14
C HIS A 112 -46.47 -22.81 -20.00
N ASP A 113 -46.82 -23.90 -19.31
CA ASP A 113 -47.91 -24.80 -19.69
C ASP A 113 -49.23 -24.00 -19.71
N HIS A 114 -49.79 -23.82 -20.89
CA HIS A 114 -51.19 -23.46 -21.07
C HIS A 114 -51.87 -24.53 -21.92
N GLY A 115 -52.41 -25.53 -21.23
CA GLY A 115 -53.38 -26.46 -21.80
C GLY A 115 -54.74 -25.79 -22.05
N HIS A 116 -55.16 -25.76 -23.32
CA HIS A 116 -56.47 -26.21 -23.81
C HIS A 116 -56.47 -26.24 -25.34
#